data_AF-A0A397T994-F1
#
_entry.id   AF-A0A397T994-F1
#
_cell.length_a   1.000
_cell.length_b   1.000
_cell.length_c   1.000
_cell.angle_alpha   90.00
_cell.angle_beta   90.00
_cell.angle_gamma   90.00
#
_symmetry.space_group_name_H-M   'P 1'
#
loop_
_entity.id
_entity.type
_entity.pdbx_description
1 polymer ?
#
loop_
_entity_poly.entity_id
_entity_poly.type
_entity_poly.pdbx_seq_one_letter_code
_entity_poly.pdbx_strand_id
1 'polypeptide(L)'
;MGTHSITIIRERSPKREKQSILGGPAESQYFYKYYACIYQHYDGYVEGGVGEWLANFLCDLIRNFVATSPNNLCPETGILGAKLIHAFSTSDFTNPHLIPIASLEELFQSNYEYAYIITVDVNYSGFLVNNQSITLSVYDGDFILTARPEKFLAKYKYYKTQMEEMKNSFTEINYGDDEVEKEGYLSEDQLLIEFLRKIPC
;
A
#
# COMPACT_ATOMS: atom_id res chain seq x y z
N MET A 1 19.35 -15.08 6.88
CA MET A 1 18.19 -14.30 7.35
C MET A 1 17.69 -13.55 6.13
N GLY A 2 16.45 -13.81 5.70
CA GLY A 2 15.83 -13.12 4.58
C GLY A 2 15.04 -11.91 5.06
N THR A 3 14.83 -10.93 4.18
CA THR A 3 13.84 -9.87 4.38
C THR A 3 12.44 -10.45 4.21
N HIS A 4 11.49 -10.05 5.04
CA HIS A 4 10.10 -10.46 4.98
C HIS A 4 9.24 -9.24 4.73
N SER A 5 8.21 -9.44 3.90
CA SER A 5 7.24 -8.38 3.66
C SER A 5 5.82 -8.90 3.62
N ILE A 6 4.90 -7.97 3.84
CA ILE A 6 3.48 -8.18 3.58
C ILE A 6 3.00 -7.19 2.54
N THR A 7 2.07 -7.61 1.70
CA THR A 7 1.32 -6.76 0.79
C THR A 7 -0.14 -6.79 1.19
N ILE A 8 -0.66 -5.64 1.58
CA ILE A 8 -2.05 -5.43 1.95
C ILE A 8 -2.74 -4.68 0.81
N ILE A 9 -3.93 -5.14 0.44
CA ILE A 9 -4.83 -4.40 -0.44
C ILE A 9 -6.06 -3.95 0.33
N ARG A 10 -6.33 -2.65 0.28
CA ARG A 10 -7.46 -2.02 0.96
C ARG A 10 -8.16 -1.01 0.06
N GLU A 11 -9.43 -0.84 0.34
CA GLU A 11 -10.27 0.22 -0.20
C GLU A 11 -10.47 1.28 0.86
N ARG A 12 -10.43 2.54 0.45
CA ARG A 12 -10.67 3.71 1.30
C ARG A 12 -11.96 4.39 0.89
N SER A 13 -12.80 4.72 1.86
CA SER A 13 -14.04 5.48 1.64
C SER A 13 -14.30 6.44 2.80
N PRO A 14 -14.95 7.60 2.58
CA PRO A 14 -15.35 8.52 3.65
C PRO A 14 -16.18 7.84 4.74
N LYS A 15 -15.84 8.08 6.00
CA LYS A 15 -16.52 7.49 7.17
C LYS A 15 -17.92 8.09 7.34
N ARG A 16 -18.96 7.26 7.21
CA ARG A 16 -20.36 7.69 7.35
C ARG A 16 -20.88 7.59 8.79
N GLU A 17 -20.52 6.55 9.56
CA GLU A 17 -20.73 6.43 11.02
C GLU A 17 -19.66 5.51 11.67
N LYS A 18 -19.55 5.51 13.02
CA LYS A 18 -18.41 5.02 13.81
C LYS A 18 -18.18 3.48 13.80
N GLN A 19 -17.09 3.04 13.15
CA GLN A 19 -15.97 2.21 13.65
C GLN A 19 -15.36 1.39 12.50
N SER A 20 -14.02 1.33 12.44
CA SER A 20 -13.29 0.40 11.56
C SER A 20 -13.49 -1.03 12.08
N ILE A 21 -13.86 -1.97 11.20
CA ILE A 21 -14.14 -3.37 11.56
C ILE A 21 -12.88 -4.10 12.06
N LEU A 22 -11.69 -3.69 11.59
CA LEU A 22 -10.41 -4.34 11.91
C LEU A 22 -9.54 -3.56 12.90
N GLY A 23 -10.11 -2.59 13.61
CA GLY A 23 -9.34 -1.64 14.41
C GLY A 23 -8.58 -0.62 13.55
N GLY A 24 -7.62 0.08 14.14
CA GLY A 24 -6.89 1.19 13.52
C GLY A 24 -7.18 2.55 14.19
N PRO A 25 -6.55 3.63 13.71
CA PRO A 25 -6.63 4.94 14.35
C PRO A 25 -8.08 5.42 14.42
N ALA A 26 -8.58 5.66 15.64
CA ALA A 26 -9.96 6.05 15.88
C ALA A 26 -10.30 7.41 15.23
N GLU A 27 -9.28 8.25 15.14
CA GLU A 27 -9.22 9.58 14.57
C GLU A 27 -9.29 9.59 13.04
N SER A 28 -9.13 8.44 12.38
CA SER A 28 -9.22 8.34 10.92
C SER A 28 -10.58 8.85 10.42
N GLN A 29 -10.52 9.69 9.39
CA GLN A 29 -11.68 10.25 8.71
C GLN A 29 -12.27 9.28 7.68
N TYR A 30 -11.57 8.18 7.43
CA TYR A 30 -11.95 7.18 6.44
C TYR A 30 -12.33 5.84 7.09
N PHE A 31 -13.05 5.05 6.31
CA PHE A 31 -13.27 3.64 6.54
C PHE A 31 -12.43 2.84 5.55
N TYR A 32 -11.68 1.87 6.07
CA TYR A 32 -10.84 0.98 5.27
C TYR A 32 -11.44 -0.43 5.23
N LYS A 33 -11.67 -0.93 4.01
CA LYS A 33 -12.08 -2.32 3.78
C LYS A 33 -10.90 -3.09 3.20
N TYR A 34 -10.49 -4.15 3.87
CA TYR A 34 -9.32 -4.95 3.50
C TYR A 34 -9.76 -6.17 2.69
N TYR A 35 -9.05 -6.46 1.61
CA TYR A 35 -9.43 -7.49 0.65
C TYR A 35 -8.46 -8.68 0.63
N ALA A 36 -7.17 -8.45 0.83
CA ALA A 36 -6.17 -9.50 0.97
C ALA A 36 -4.95 -9.00 1.74
N CYS A 37 -4.30 -9.94 2.43
CA CYS A 37 -2.96 -9.79 2.99
C CYS A 37 -2.11 -10.94 2.46
N ILE A 38 -0.98 -10.62 1.83
CA ILE A 38 -0.10 -11.60 1.19
C ILE A 38 1.27 -11.45 1.82
N TYR A 39 1.78 -12.53 2.37
CA TYR A 39 3.15 -12.61 2.85
C TYR A 39 4.12 -12.96 1.72
N GLN A 40 5.33 -12.42 1.77
CA GLN A 40 6.44 -12.80 0.90
C GLN A 40 7.72 -13.00 1.70
N HIS A 41 8.47 -14.05 1.36
CA HIS A 41 9.84 -14.25 1.83
C HIS A 41 10.83 -13.73 0.78
N TYR A 42 11.83 -12.98 1.22
CA TYR A 42 12.81 -12.25 0.43
C TYR A 42 12.21 -11.11 -0.38
N ASP A 43 12.00 -9.96 0.27
CA ASP A 43 11.82 -8.70 -0.44
C ASP A 43 13.16 -8.28 -1.06
N GLY A 44 13.31 -8.55 -2.37
CA GLY A 44 14.53 -8.30 -3.12
C GLY A 44 15.02 -6.85 -3.00
N TYR A 45 16.34 -6.66 -2.96
CA TYR A 45 17.00 -5.36 -2.80
C TYR A 45 16.69 -4.43 -3.99
N VAL A 46 15.59 -3.67 -3.93
CA VAL A 46 15.12 -2.62 -4.88
C VAL A 46 14.98 -3.03 -6.33
N GLU A 47 16.05 -3.48 -6.98
CA GLU A 47 16.07 -3.97 -8.35
C GLU A 47 15.55 -5.41 -8.36
N GLY A 48 14.35 -5.58 -8.91
CA GLY A 48 13.61 -6.85 -8.84
C GLY A 48 12.96 -7.14 -7.48
N GLY A 49 12.89 -6.17 -6.57
CA GLY A 49 12.20 -6.28 -5.27
C GLY A 49 10.67 -6.26 -5.38
N VAL A 50 9.98 -6.59 -4.28
CA VAL A 50 8.49 -6.61 -4.25
C VAL A 50 7.94 -5.22 -4.55
N GLY A 51 8.54 -4.16 -4.00
CA GLY A 51 8.11 -2.78 -4.28
C GLY A 51 8.19 -2.38 -5.76
N GLU A 52 9.27 -2.77 -6.46
CA GLU A 52 9.41 -2.51 -7.91
C GLU A 52 8.42 -3.34 -8.73
N TRP A 53 8.29 -4.62 -8.38
CA TRP A 53 7.35 -5.51 -9.04
C TRP A 53 5.90 -5.02 -8.87
N LEU A 54 5.51 -4.59 -7.66
CA LEU A 54 4.18 -4.06 -7.38
C LEU A 54 3.89 -2.79 -8.17
N ALA A 55 4.84 -1.85 -8.22
CA ALA A 55 4.67 -0.62 -8.99
C ALA A 55 4.46 -0.92 -10.49
N ASN A 56 5.28 -1.81 -11.06
CA ASN A 56 5.16 -2.23 -12.46
C ASN A 56 3.84 -2.96 -12.72
N PHE A 57 3.48 -3.91 -11.85
CA PHE A 57 2.22 -4.66 -11.92
C PHE A 57 1.01 -3.71 -11.94
N LEU A 58 0.98 -2.74 -11.02
CA LEU A 58 -0.11 -1.75 -10.94
C LEU A 58 -0.14 -0.86 -12.17
N CYS A 59 1.01 -0.41 -12.68
CA CYS A 59 1.08 0.39 -13.90
C CYS A 59 0.57 -0.36 -15.14
N ASP A 60 0.96 -1.62 -15.30
CA ASP A 60 0.50 -2.47 -16.40
C ASP A 60 -1.00 -2.75 -16.30
N LEU A 61 -1.46 -3.04 -15.10
CA LEU A 61 -2.86 -3.27 -14.81
C LEU A 61 -3.70 -2.04 -15.15
N ILE A 62 -3.31 -0.84 -14.67
CA ILE A 62 -4.00 0.43 -14.97
C ILE A 62 -4.01 0.69 -16.48
N ARG A 63 -2.86 0.54 -17.16
CA ARG A 63 -2.77 0.71 -18.62
C ARG A 63 -3.71 -0.23 -19.37
N ASN A 64 -3.79 -1.50 -18.97
CA ASN A 64 -4.67 -2.49 -19.58
C ASN A 64 -6.15 -2.16 -19.36
N PHE A 65 -6.53 -1.66 -18.17
CA PHE A 65 -7.91 -1.22 -17.91
C PHE A 65 -8.29 -0.02 -18.79
N VAL A 66 -7.42 0.98 -18.89
CA VAL A 66 -7.65 2.15 -19.77
C VAL A 66 -7.80 1.72 -21.23
N ALA A 67 -6.97 0.78 -21.69
CA ALA A 67 -6.99 0.32 -23.08
C ALA A 67 -8.23 -0.52 -23.43
N THR A 68 -8.68 -1.37 -22.51
CA THR A 68 -9.80 -2.31 -22.75
C THR A 68 -11.17 -1.72 -22.45
N SER A 69 -11.23 -0.60 -21.73
CA SER A 69 -12.47 -0.01 -21.25
C SER A 69 -12.31 1.49 -21.03
N PRO A 70 -12.15 2.28 -22.11
CA PRO A 70 -11.89 3.73 -22.01
C PRO A 70 -13.01 4.52 -21.32
N ASN A 71 -14.22 3.93 -21.21
CA ASN A 71 -15.39 4.52 -20.55
C ASN A 71 -15.73 3.85 -19.20
N ASN A 72 -14.93 2.89 -18.73
CA ASN A 72 -15.24 2.09 -17.54
C ASN A 72 -14.14 2.26 -16.49
N LEU A 73 -14.62 2.40 -15.25
CA LEU A 73 -13.89 2.62 -14.00
C LEU A 73 -12.69 1.68 -13.81
N CYS A 74 -11.70 2.14 -13.03
CA CYS A 74 -10.75 1.24 -12.39
C CYS A 74 -11.44 0.00 -11.79
N PRO A 75 -10.74 -1.14 -11.70
CA PRO A 75 -11.29 -2.35 -11.14
C PRO A 75 -11.87 -2.10 -9.75
N GLU A 76 -13.02 -2.70 -9.49
CA GLU A 76 -13.48 -2.97 -8.14
C GLU A 76 -12.31 -3.55 -7.33
N THR A 77 -12.08 -3.05 -6.11
CA THR A 77 -10.92 -3.43 -5.29
C THR A 77 -10.80 -4.95 -5.13
N GLY A 78 -11.92 -5.68 -5.10
CA GLY A 78 -11.94 -7.14 -5.08
C GLY A 78 -11.31 -7.79 -6.33
N ILE A 79 -11.56 -7.24 -7.53
CA ILE A 79 -10.96 -7.72 -8.79
C ILE A 79 -9.45 -7.44 -8.79
N LEU A 80 -9.05 -6.25 -8.31
CA LEU A 80 -7.63 -5.93 -8.14
C LEU A 80 -6.95 -6.92 -7.18
N GLY A 81 -7.60 -7.22 -6.06
CA GLY A 81 -7.13 -8.21 -5.09
C GLY A 81 -6.97 -9.60 -5.69
N ALA A 82 -7.97 -10.10 -6.42
CA ALA A 82 -7.91 -11.40 -7.07
C ALA A 82 -6.76 -11.47 -8.11
N LYS A 83 -6.60 -10.42 -8.93
CA LYS A 83 -5.50 -10.32 -9.89
C LYS A 83 -4.13 -10.29 -9.21
N LEU A 84 -4.01 -9.58 -8.09
CA LEU A 84 -2.77 -9.49 -7.31
C LEU A 84 -2.40 -10.85 -6.71
N ILE A 85 -3.37 -11.55 -6.09
CA ILE A 85 -3.16 -12.90 -5.54
C ILE A 85 -2.70 -13.85 -6.63
N HIS A 86 -3.36 -13.82 -7.79
CA HIS A 86 -2.96 -14.65 -8.92
C HIS A 86 -1.53 -14.31 -9.38
N ALA A 87 -1.21 -13.02 -9.54
CA ALA A 87 0.10 -12.57 -9.98
C ALA A 87 1.21 -13.01 -9.01
N PHE A 88 0.99 -12.93 -7.69
CA PHE A 88 1.94 -13.46 -6.72
C PHE A 88 2.07 -14.98 -6.80
N SER A 89 0.96 -15.72 -6.96
CA SER A 89 0.99 -17.19 -7.08
C SER A 89 1.76 -17.70 -8.30
N THR A 90 1.91 -16.87 -9.33
CA THR A 90 2.68 -17.18 -10.55
C THR A 90 4.00 -16.42 -10.65
N SER A 91 4.36 -15.65 -9.62
CA SER A 91 5.61 -14.88 -9.59
C SER A 91 6.79 -15.75 -9.19
N ASP A 92 8.00 -15.25 -9.44
CA ASP A 92 9.24 -15.89 -8.99
C ASP A 92 9.57 -15.59 -7.52
N PHE A 93 8.69 -14.89 -6.79
CA PHE A 93 8.89 -14.64 -5.36
C PHE A 93 8.82 -15.94 -4.57
N THR A 94 9.60 -16.01 -3.48
CA THR A 94 9.69 -17.23 -2.69
C THR A 94 8.53 -17.33 -1.71
N ASN A 95 7.80 -18.45 -1.80
CA ASN A 95 6.75 -18.83 -0.85
C ASN A 95 5.68 -17.75 -0.57
N PRO A 96 5.09 -17.11 -1.61
CA PRO A 96 4.00 -16.17 -1.39
C PRO A 96 2.78 -16.93 -0.85
N HIS A 97 2.21 -16.46 0.25
CA HIS A 97 1.01 -17.08 0.82
C HIS A 97 0.07 -16.06 1.43
N LEU A 98 -1.21 -16.42 1.47
CA LEU A 98 -2.25 -15.57 2.04
C LEU A 98 -2.20 -15.66 3.56
N ILE A 99 -2.20 -14.50 4.21
CA ILE A 99 -2.43 -14.38 5.65
C ILE A 99 -3.92 -14.07 5.85
N PRO A 100 -4.60 -14.74 6.80
CA PRO A 100 -5.95 -14.37 7.20
C PRO A 100 -6.01 -12.89 7.59
N ILE A 101 -7.01 -12.17 7.08
CA ILE A 101 -7.22 -10.78 7.48
C ILE A 101 -7.65 -10.77 8.94
N ALA A 102 -6.80 -10.17 9.78
CA ALA A 102 -6.98 -10.02 11.22
C ALA A 102 -7.02 -8.53 11.58
N SER A 103 -7.01 -8.21 12.89
CA SER A 103 -6.84 -6.84 13.35
C SER A 103 -5.50 -6.27 12.84
N LEU A 104 -5.42 -4.94 12.67
CA LEU A 104 -4.14 -4.32 12.30
C LEU A 104 -3.05 -4.60 13.35
N GLU A 105 -3.43 -4.73 14.63
CA GLU A 105 -2.51 -5.13 15.70
C GLU A 105 -1.91 -6.51 15.43
N GLU A 106 -2.75 -7.52 15.18
CA GLU A 106 -2.29 -8.89 14.89
C GLU A 106 -1.50 -8.96 13.58
N LEU A 107 -1.94 -8.23 12.56
CA LEU A 107 -1.25 -8.21 11.27
C LEU A 107 0.14 -7.62 11.35
N PHE A 108 0.42 -6.69 12.27
CA PHE A 108 1.71 -6.01 12.41
C PHE A 108 2.51 -6.43 13.65
N GLN A 109 2.02 -7.37 14.46
CA GLN A 109 2.78 -8.00 15.55
C GLN A 109 4.01 -8.79 15.07
N SER A 110 3.97 -9.27 13.83
CA SER A 110 5.11 -9.98 13.25
C SER A 110 6.18 -9.00 12.78
N ASN A 111 7.44 -9.41 12.89
CA ASN A 111 8.59 -8.59 12.51
C ASN A 111 8.78 -8.62 10.98
N TYR A 112 8.05 -7.77 10.26
CA TYR A 112 8.28 -7.52 8.83
C TYR A 112 9.21 -6.33 8.65
N GLU A 113 10.19 -6.49 7.78
CA GLU A 113 11.04 -5.38 7.35
C GLU A 113 10.24 -4.38 6.50
N TYR A 114 9.32 -4.85 5.66
CA TYR A 114 8.49 -3.99 4.82
C TYR A 114 7.02 -4.36 4.84
N ALA A 115 6.14 -3.36 4.88
CA ALA A 115 4.72 -3.53 4.58
C ALA A 115 4.33 -2.66 3.38
N TYR A 116 3.88 -3.30 2.31
CA TYR A 116 3.32 -2.65 1.14
C TYR A 116 1.82 -2.53 1.30
N ILE A 117 1.27 -1.33 1.06
CA ILE A 117 -0.16 -1.07 1.19
C ILE A 117 -0.65 -0.47 -0.12
N ILE A 118 -1.51 -1.22 -0.82
CA ILE A 118 -2.22 -0.75 -2.00
C ILE A 118 -3.55 -0.19 -1.53
N THR A 119 -3.76 1.10 -1.73
CA THR A 119 -5.00 1.79 -1.36
C THR A 119 -5.76 2.18 -2.62
N VAL A 120 -7.03 1.79 -2.69
CA VAL A 120 -7.96 2.19 -3.76
C VAL A 120 -8.99 3.15 -3.17
N ASP A 121 -9.07 4.36 -3.69
CA ASP A 121 -9.97 5.41 -3.22
C ASP A 121 -11.33 5.36 -3.94
N VAL A 122 -12.40 5.27 -3.16
CA VAL A 122 -13.78 5.26 -3.66
C VAL A 122 -14.41 6.60 -3.32
N ASN A 123 -14.18 7.59 -4.17
CA ASN A 123 -14.85 8.87 -4.04
C ASN A 123 -16.37 8.71 -4.26
N TYR A 124 -17.15 9.16 -3.27
CA TYR A 124 -18.61 9.13 -3.27
C TYR A 124 -19.21 10.20 -4.18
N SER A 125 -19.05 10.08 -5.49
CA SER A 125 -19.95 10.71 -6.46
C SER A 125 -19.62 10.21 -7.87
N GLY A 126 -20.38 9.22 -8.30
CA GLY A 126 -20.31 8.74 -9.67
C GLY A 126 -19.22 7.69 -9.85
N PHE A 127 -19.60 6.68 -10.60
CA PHE A 127 -18.80 5.56 -11.05
C PHE A 127 -17.64 6.04 -11.96
N LEU A 128 -16.72 6.84 -11.45
CA LEU A 128 -15.54 7.33 -12.18
C LEU A 128 -14.33 7.24 -11.24
N VAL A 129 -13.92 6.00 -11.00
CA VAL A 129 -12.61 5.74 -10.42
C VAL A 129 -11.59 6.05 -11.53
N ASN A 130 -10.97 7.23 -11.44
CA ASN A 130 -9.92 7.65 -12.35
C ASN A 130 -8.59 6.97 -11.96
N ASN A 131 -7.61 6.95 -12.87
CA ASN A 131 -6.26 6.38 -12.61
C ASN A 131 -5.54 7.00 -11.39
N GLN A 132 -6.09 8.08 -10.81
CA GLN A 132 -5.58 8.79 -9.65
C GLN A 132 -6.03 8.18 -8.30
N SER A 133 -6.89 7.16 -8.35
CA SER A 133 -7.50 6.52 -7.18
C SER A 133 -6.64 5.43 -6.52
N ILE A 134 -5.61 4.94 -7.21
CA ILE A 134 -4.76 3.87 -6.69
C ILE A 134 -3.44 4.48 -6.21
N THR A 135 -3.10 4.23 -4.95
CA THR A 135 -1.79 4.55 -4.39
C THR A 135 -1.10 3.29 -3.89
N LEU A 136 0.23 3.34 -3.94
CA LEU A 136 1.11 2.33 -3.36
C LEU A 136 1.91 3.00 -2.24
N SER A 137 1.83 2.42 -1.06
CA SER A 137 2.61 2.82 0.10
C SER A 137 3.59 1.72 0.48
N VAL A 138 4.78 2.10 0.95
CA VAL A 138 5.71 1.21 1.64
C VAL A 138 6.00 1.75 3.03
N TYR A 139 5.83 0.91 4.03
CA TYR A 139 6.15 1.16 5.42
C TYR A 139 7.38 0.32 5.83
N ASP A 140 8.34 0.96 6.49
CA ASP A 140 9.61 0.37 6.96
C ASP A 140 9.89 0.87 8.38
N GLY A 141 8.98 0.52 9.31
CA GLY A 141 9.09 0.81 10.75
C GLY A 141 8.88 2.27 11.16
N ASP A 142 9.69 3.17 10.61
CA ASP A 142 9.80 4.57 11.02
C ASP A 142 9.31 5.57 9.99
N PHE A 143 9.20 5.15 8.74
CA PHE A 143 8.71 5.98 7.65
C PHE A 143 7.68 5.24 6.81
N ILE A 144 6.85 6.04 6.12
CA ILE A 144 6.00 5.55 5.05
C ILE A 144 6.24 6.42 3.82
N LEU A 145 6.37 5.79 2.66
CA LEU A 145 6.42 6.45 1.37
C LEU A 145 5.16 6.06 0.61
N THR A 146 4.31 7.05 0.35
CA THR A 146 3.07 6.86 -0.41
C THR A 146 3.19 7.60 -1.74
N ALA A 147 2.91 6.93 -2.85
CA ALA A 147 2.88 7.56 -4.16
C ALA A 147 1.92 6.84 -5.09
N ARG A 148 1.56 7.49 -6.21
CA ARG A 148 0.94 6.77 -7.33
C ARG A 148 1.92 5.77 -7.95
N PRO A 149 1.45 4.62 -8.45
CA PRO A 149 2.32 3.55 -8.97
C PRO A 149 3.37 4.03 -9.97
N GLU A 150 3.00 4.89 -10.92
CA GLU A 150 3.88 5.37 -11.99
C GLU A 150 5.01 6.28 -11.50
N LYS A 151 4.82 6.93 -10.35
CA LYS A 151 5.84 7.78 -9.70
C LYS A 151 6.55 7.06 -8.55
N PHE A 152 6.02 5.94 -8.07
CA PHE A 152 6.49 5.24 -6.87
C PHE A 152 7.95 4.82 -7.00
N LEU A 153 8.32 4.20 -8.12
CA LEU A 153 9.65 3.63 -8.30
C LEU A 153 10.79 4.64 -8.24
N ALA A 154 10.64 5.76 -8.95
CA ALA A 154 11.66 6.82 -8.96
C ALA A 154 11.89 7.37 -7.56
N LYS A 155 10.81 7.54 -6.78
CA LYS A 155 10.87 8.04 -5.40
C LYS A 155 11.43 7.01 -4.45
N TYR A 156 10.98 5.76 -4.55
CA TYR A 156 11.46 4.67 -3.72
C TYR A 156 12.97 4.51 -3.87
N LYS A 157 13.48 4.54 -5.11
CA LYS A 157 14.93 4.55 -5.41
C LYS A 157 15.61 5.76 -4.78
N TYR A 158 15.06 6.96 -4.97
CA TYR A 158 15.62 8.19 -4.39
C TYR A 158 15.72 8.15 -2.86
N TYR A 159 14.62 7.83 -2.15
CA TYR A 159 14.58 7.81 -0.69
C TYR A 159 15.47 6.72 -0.09
N LYS A 160 15.53 5.54 -0.73
CA LYS A 160 16.44 4.50 -0.24
C LYS A 160 17.90 4.92 -0.38
N THR A 161 18.29 5.52 -1.50
CA THR A 161 19.65 6.09 -1.67
C THR A 161 19.93 7.12 -0.58
N GLN A 162 18.99 8.02 -0.28
CA GLN A 162 19.15 8.99 0.81
C GLN A 162 19.31 8.33 2.18
N MET A 163 18.55 7.27 2.49
CA MET A 163 18.68 6.53 3.76
C MET A 163 20.03 5.82 3.89
N GLU A 164 20.48 5.17 2.82
CA GLU A 164 21.77 4.45 2.79
C GLU A 164 22.97 5.41 2.88
N GLU A 165 22.88 6.56 2.20
CA GLU A 165 23.97 7.55 2.14
C GLU A 165 24.01 8.48 3.38
N MET A 166 22.88 8.89 3.92
CA MET A 166 22.82 9.93 4.97
C MET A 166 22.74 9.38 6.40
N LYS A 167 22.60 8.07 6.63
CA LYS A 167 22.47 7.43 7.96
C LYS A 167 21.44 8.08 8.92
N ASN A 168 20.55 8.93 8.42
CA ASN A 168 19.54 9.59 9.22
C ASN A 168 18.26 8.76 9.17
N SER A 169 17.69 8.48 10.35
CA SER A 169 16.32 7.97 10.46
C SER A 169 15.38 9.04 9.90
N PHE A 170 14.79 8.80 8.74
CA PHE A 170 13.75 9.69 8.23
C PHE A 170 12.50 9.49 9.10
N THR A 171 12.25 10.43 10.01
CA THR A 171 10.94 10.58 10.67
C THR A 171 9.91 11.26 9.77
N GLU A 172 10.30 11.62 8.55
CA GLU A 172 9.49 12.38 7.61
C GLU A 172 8.70 11.44 6.71
N ILE A 173 7.38 11.65 6.67
CA ILE A 173 6.51 10.90 5.77
C ILE A 173 6.54 11.56 4.40
N ASN A 174 6.78 10.75 3.37
CA ASN A 174 6.92 11.25 2.03
C ASN A 174 5.77 10.84 1.11
N TYR A 175 5.03 11.82 0.59
CA TYR A 175 3.95 11.62 -0.40
C TYR A 175 4.48 11.69 -1.84
N GLY A 176 5.71 12.19 -1.97
CA GLY A 176 6.47 12.54 -3.16
C GLY A 176 5.74 13.32 -4.27
N ASP A 177 4.48 13.69 -4.14
CA ASP A 177 3.71 14.42 -5.14
C ASP A 177 2.76 15.42 -4.48
N ASP A 178 2.52 16.54 -5.13
CA ASP A 178 1.53 17.53 -4.73
C ASP A 178 0.09 17.03 -4.99
N GLU A 179 -0.07 16.06 -5.90
CA GLU A 179 -1.37 15.51 -6.31
C GLU A 179 -1.92 14.37 -5.43
N VAL A 180 -1.09 13.72 -4.59
CA VAL A 180 -1.61 12.83 -3.54
C VAL A 180 -2.08 13.78 -2.44
N GLU A 181 -3.37 14.11 -2.40
CA GLU A 181 -3.95 15.16 -1.54
C GLU A 181 -3.19 15.29 -0.21
N LYS A 182 -2.36 16.34 -0.14
CA LYS A 182 -1.32 16.50 0.88
C LYS A 182 -1.84 16.54 2.30
N GLU A 183 -3.13 16.77 2.53
CA GLU A 183 -3.72 16.84 3.87
C GLU A 183 -4.46 15.55 4.26
N GLY A 184 -5.14 14.90 3.32
CA GLY A 184 -5.96 13.70 3.58
C GLY A 184 -5.13 12.42 3.69
N TYR A 185 -4.24 12.16 2.73
CA TYR A 185 -3.35 10.99 2.83
C TYR A 185 -2.32 11.16 3.95
N LEU A 186 -1.89 12.40 4.22
CA LEU A 186 -0.86 12.66 5.21
C LEU A 186 -1.28 12.41 6.64
N SER A 187 -2.43 12.96 7.00
CA SER A 187 -3.01 12.70 8.31
C SER A 187 -3.26 11.21 8.53
N GLU A 188 -3.72 10.48 7.51
CA GLU A 188 -4.01 9.05 7.62
C GLU A 188 -2.75 8.19 7.77
N ASP A 189 -1.69 8.49 7.02
CA ASP A 189 -0.41 7.79 7.10
C ASP A 189 0.30 8.08 8.45
N GLN A 190 0.21 9.32 8.97
CA GLN A 190 0.66 9.66 10.33
C GLN A 190 -0.08 8.86 11.40
N LEU A 191 -1.41 8.84 11.30
CA LEU A 191 -2.25 8.10 12.22
C LEU A 191 -1.96 6.60 12.19
N LEU A 192 -1.68 6.04 11.01
CA LEU A 192 -1.25 4.65 10.88
C LEU A 192 0.11 4.42 11.56
N ILE A 193 1.12 5.25 11.33
CA ILE A 193 2.42 5.12 11.99
C ILE A 193 2.28 5.23 13.52
N GLU A 194 1.53 6.22 14.00
CA GLU A 194 1.29 6.40 15.44
C GLU A 194 0.57 5.21 16.06
N PHE A 195 -0.37 4.61 15.34
CA PHE A 195 -1.05 3.39 15.75
C PHE A 195 -0.07 2.20 15.81
N LEU A 196 0.71 1.99 14.75
CA LEU A 196 1.66 0.88 14.66
C LEU A 196 2.77 0.96 15.72
N ARG A 197 3.26 2.18 16.03
CA ARG A 197 4.24 2.41 17.11
C ARG A 197 3.75 2.06 18.51
N LYS A 198 2.43 1.98 18.72
CA LYS A 198 1.84 1.59 20.01
C LYS A 198 1.69 0.09 20.17
N ILE A 199 1.87 -0.69 19.09
CA ILE A 199 1.81 -2.15 19.14
C ILE A 199 3.09 -2.63 19.86
N PRO A 200 2.98 -3.34 20.99
CA PRO A 200 4.13 -3.90 21.66
C PRO A 200 4.76 -4.99 20.77
N CYS A 201 6.08 -4.88 20.54
CA CYS A 201 6.89 -5.91 19.89
C CYS A 201 7.03 -7.17 20.75
#